data_AF-A0A535CT12-F1
#
_entry.id   AF-A0A535CT12-F1
#
_cell.length_a   1.000
_cell.length_b   1.000
_cell.length_c   1.000
_cell.angle_alpha   90.00
_cell.angle_beta   90.00
_cell.angle_gamma   90.00
#
_symmetry.space_group_name_H-M   'P 1'
#
loop_
_entity.id
_entity.type
_entity.pdbx_description
1 polymer ?
#
loop_
_entity_poly.entity_id
_entity_poly.type
_entity_poly.pdbx_seq_one_letter_code
_entity_poly.pdbx_strand_id
1 'polypeptide(L)'
;MRSLLQQFNLPPALRLMHRVIRIQFLMLENMRMLETMTPWDFHSFRKVLADGAGTDSPGFHALMTISPLLWDDFSNILANEQVSLAEIYIHADRYPLLMAFAEALTDYDEVFQIFRSQHFKLAQRMIGPGSIGTGGTPMDLLERTLKDVFYPELWEVRNQLTKIADEQGLK
;
A
#
# COMPACT_ATOMS: atom_id res chain seq x y z
N MET A 1 -11.82 11.12 -4.18
CA MET A 1 -11.71 9.77 -4.78
C MET A 1 -12.87 8.90 -4.34
N ARG A 2 -13.06 8.66 -3.03
CA ARG A 2 -14.24 7.96 -2.48
C ARG A 2 -15.58 8.42 -3.04
N SER A 3 -15.84 9.74 -3.00
CA SER A 3 -17.06 10.31 -3.57
C SER A 3 -17.27 10.03 -5.06
N LEU A 4 -16.18 9.88 -5.84
CA LEU A 4 -16.27 9.51 -7.26
C LEU A 4 -16.61 8.02 -7.41
N LEU A 5 -16.01 7.15 -6.59
CA LEU A 5 -16.32 5.72 -6.57
C LEU A 5 -17.77 5.45 -6.16
N GLN A 6 -18.25 6.15 -5.14
CA GLN A 6 -19.65 6.09 -4.68
C GLN A 6 -20.65 6.60 -5.74
N GLN A 7 -20.19 7.39 -6.70
CA GLN A 7 -20.95 7.86 -7.86
C GLN A 7 -20.68 7.03 -9.13
N PHE A 8 -19.97 5.89 -9.00
CA PHE A 8 -19.58 5.01 -10.11
C PHE A 8 -18.76 5.70 -11.21
N ASN A 9 -18.05 6.78 -10.87
CA ASN A 9 -17.27 7.58 -11.82
C ASN A 9 -15.78 7.19 -11.80
N LEU A 10 -15.46 6.08 -12.46
CA LEU A 10 -14.14 5.47 -12.46
C LEU A 10 -13.04 6.30 -13.17
N PRO A 11 -13.23 6.91 -14.35
CA PRO A 11 -12.15 7.60 -15.04
C PRO A 11 -11.44 8.71 -14.22
N PRO A 12 -12.15 9.65 -13.58
CA PRO A 12 -11.50 10.64 -12.73
C PRO A 12 -10.94 10.03 -11.44
N ALA A 13 -11.55 8.98 -10.90
CA ALA A 13 -11.01 8.26 -9.74
C ALA A 13 -9.67 7.60 -10.07
N LEU A 14 -9.57 6.90 -11.21
CA LEU A 14 -8.36 6.27 -11.71
C LEU A 14 -7.23 7.28 -11.92
N ARG A 15 -7.54 8.42 -12.55
CA ARG A 15 -6.56 9.52 -12.71
C ARG A 15 -6.01 10.02 -11.37
N LEU A 16 -6.86 10.12 -10.34
CA LEU A 16 -6.42 10.52 -9.00
C LEU A 16 -5.59 9.41 -8.33
N MET A 17 -5.97 8.15 -8.51
CA MET A 17 -5.22 7.01 -7.98
C MET A 17 -3.79 6.98 -8.54
N HIS A 18 -3.63 7.12 -9.86
CA HIS A 18 -2.29 7.19 -10.48
C HIS A 18 -1.45 8.35 -9.93
N ARG A 19 -2.08 9.48 -9.55
CA ARG A 19 -1.38 10.59 -8.90
C ARG A 19 -0.91 10.19 -7.49
N VAL A 20 -1.75 9.51 -6.71
CA VAL A 20 -1.40 9.02 -5.37
C VAL A 20 -0.22 8.05 -5.44
N ILE A 21 -0.26 7.09 -6.36
CA ILE A 21 0.82 6.12 -6.58
C ILE A 21 2.14 6.84 -6.92
N ARG A 22 2.09 7.84 -7.82
CA ARG A 22 3.27 8.64 -8.15
C ARG A 22 3.82 9.38 -6.94
N ILE A 23 2.96 9.91 -6.07
CA ILE A 23 3.37 10.57 -4.83
C ILE A 23 4.03 9.57 -3.87
N GLN A 24 3.50 8.35 -3.75
CA GLN A 24 4.14 7.32 -2.91
C GLN A 24 5.57 7.01 -3.41
N PHE A 25 5.78 6.87 -4.71
CA PHE A 25 7.13 6.70 -5.26
C PHE A 25 8.07 7.87 -4.93
N LEU A 26 7.59 9.12 -4.98
CA LEU A 26 8.39 10.27 -4.56
C LEU A 26 8.74 10.21 -3.08
N MET A 27 7.83 9.74 -2.23
CA MET A 27 8.10 9.53 -0.80
C MET A 27 9.14 8.44 -0.58
N LEU A 28 9.10 7.34 -1.35
CA LEU A 28 10.12 6.28 -1.30
C LEU A 28 11.51 6.83 -1.62
N GLU A 29 11.64 7.58 -2.72
CA GLU A 29 12.93 8.16 -3.11
C GLU A 29 13.45 9.16 -2.08
N ASN A 30 12.57 9.97 -1.50
CA ASN A 30 12.96 10.92 -0.45
C ASN A 30 13.51 10.22 0.80
N MET A 31 13.01 9.04 1.18
CA MET A 31 13.56 8.32 2.34
C MET A 31 15.03 7.96 2.18
N ARG A 32 15.52 7.79 0.95
CA ARG A 32 16.92 7.45 0.67
C ARG A 32 17.89 8.52 1.13
N MET A 33 17.44 9.78 1.23
CA MET A 33 18.28 10.85 1.78
C MET A 33 18.65 10.60 3.24
N LEU A 34 17.78 9.92 4.01
CA LEU A 34 18.07 9.61 5.40
C LEU A 34 19.18 8.55 5.50
N GLU A 35 19.31 7.68 4.51
CA GLU A 35 20.35 6.65 4.47
C GLU A 35 21.77 7.21 4.32
N THR A 36 21.92 8.48 3.96
CA THR A 36 23.23 9.15 3.87
C THR A 36 23.74 9.64 5.23
N MET A 37 22.89 9.59 6.27
CA MET A 37 23.27 9.92 7.65
C MET A 37 23.94 8.72 8.32
N THR A 38 25.01 8.95 9.07
CA THR A 38 25.60 7.86 9.86
C THR A 38 24.74 7.56 11.09
N PRO A 39 24.72 6.31 11.59
CA PRO A 39 24.04 6.00 12.85
C PRO A 39 24.54 6.87 14.01
N TRP A 40 25.83 7.24 14.03
CA TRP A 40 26.39 8.09 15.10
C TRP A 40 25.84 9.51 15.05
N ASP A 41 25.74 10.11 13.86
CA ASP A 41 25.14 11.43 13.68
C ASP A 41 23.68 11.45 14.12
N PHE A 42 22.91 10.41 13.79
CA PHE A 42 21.53 10.26 14.26
C PHE A 42 21.44 10.26 15.78
N HIS A 43 22.31 9.51 16.46
CA HIS A 43 22.33 9.43 17.93
C HIS A 43 22.71 10.77 18.60
N SER A 44 23.45 11.65 17.92
CA SER A 44 23.84 12.96 18.46
C SER A 44 22.63 13.86 18.78
N PHE A 45 21.53 13.71 18.04
CA PHE A 45 20.30 14.49 18.24
C PHE A 45 19.06 13.64 18.55
N ARG A 46 19.13 12.30 18.51
CA ARG A 46 17.99 11.40 18.78
C ARG A 46 17.24 11.73 20.08
N LYS A 47 17.97 12.13 21.13
CA LYS A 47 17.37 12.49 22.43
C LYS A 47 16.44 13.71 22.34
N VAL A 48 16.69 14.63 21.41
CA VAL A 48 15.86 15.83 21.18
C VAL A 48 14.49 15.47 20.59
N LEU A 49 14.37 14.32 19.94
CA LEU A 49 13.10 13.82 19.39
C LEU A 49 12.12 13.35 20.47
N ALA A 50 12.56 13.26 21.74
CA ALA A 50 11.75 12.85 22.89
C ALA A 50 10.91 11.60 22.58
N ASP A 51 9.62 11.64 22.89
CA ASP A 51 8.67 10.54 22.66
C ASP A 51 8.06 10.55 21.25
N GLY A 52 8.59 11.37 20.33
CA GLY A 52 8.06 11.48 18.97
C GLY A 52 8.12 10.13 18.26
N ALA A 53 6.95 9.59 17.91
CA ALA A 53 6.81 8.30 17.25
C ALA A 53 6.32 8.48 15.82
N GLY A 54 6.80 7.63 14.90
CA GLY A 54 6.26 7.58 13.53
C GLY A 54 4.77 7.24 13.50
N THR A 55 4.28 6.55 14.54
CA THR A 55 2.86 6.23 14.73
C THR A 55 2.01 7.48 14.92
N ASP A 56 2.55 8.59 15.42
CA ASP A 56 1.76 9.80 15.73
C ASP A 56 1.47 10.65 14.47
N SER A 57 1.95 10.22 13.30
CA SER A 57 1.79 10.95 12.04
C SER A 57 0.30 11.02 11.64
N PRO A 58 -0.32 12.22 11.61
CA PRO A 58 -1.73 12.36 11.24
C PRO A 58 -2.01 11.90 9.81
N GLY A 59 -1.05 12.14 8.91
CA GLY A 59 -1.14 11.70 7.51
C GLY A 59 -1.08 10.18 7.39
N PHE A 60 -0.22 9.52 8.17
CA PHE A 60 -0.14 8.06 8.19
C PHE A 60 -1.42 7.45 8.75
N HIS A 61 -1.96 7.99 9.85
CA HIS A 61 -3.24 7.56 10.39
C HIS A 61 -4.37 7.73 9.38
N ALA A 62 -4.47 8.89 8.73
CA ALA A 62 -5.48 9.13 7.71
C ALA A 62 -5.36 8.11 6.55
N LEU A 63 -4.13 7.79 6.13
CA LEU A 63 -3.88 6.77 5.12
C LEU A 63 -4.36 5.39 5.59
N MET A 64 -4.01 4.98 6.82
CA MET A 64 -4.44 3.70 7.39
C MET A 64 -5.96 3.60 7.53
N THR A 65 -6.65 4.72 7.80
CA THR A 65 -8.11 4.76 7.89
C THR A 65 -8.79 4.75 6.51
N ILE A 66 -8.25 5.49 5.54
CA ILE A 66 -8.91 5.68 4.23
C ILE A 66 -8.64 4.51 3.28
N SER A 67 -7.46 3.89 3.35
CA SER A 67 -7.06 2.86 2.37
C SER A 67 -8.03 1.68 2.30
N PRO A 68 -8.48 1.08 3.43
CA PRO A 68 -9.48 0.00 3.38
C PRO A 68 -10.82 0.46 2.80
N LEU A 69 -11.22 1.71 3.07
CA LEU A 69 -12.51 2.22 2.58
C LEU A 69 -12.55 2.41 1.05
N LEU A 70 -11.40 2.49 0.39
CA LEU A 70 -11.32 2.47 -1.08
C LEU A 70 -11.68 1.10 -1.64
N TRP A 71 -11.32 0.04 -0.92
CA TRP A 71 -11.74 -1.32 -1.26
C TRP A 71 -13.24 -1.49 -1.07
N ASP A 72 -13.79 -1.00 0.03
CA ASP A 72 -15.24 -1.04 0.27
C ASP A 72 -16.00 -0.33 -0.85
N ASP A 73 -15.56 0.88 -1.24
CA ASP A 73 -16.21 1.62 -2.32
C ASP A 73 -16.06 0.88 -3.68
N PHE A 74 -14.91 0.24 -3.97
CA PHE A 74 -14.70 -0.49 -5.24
C PHE A 74 -15.44 -1.83 -5.29
N SER A 75 -15.46 -2.59 -4.19
CA SER A 75 -16.18 -3.86 -4.10
C SER A 75 -17.69 -3.67 -4.25
N ASN A 76 -18.24 -2.55 -3.76
CA ASN A 76 -19.62 -2.14 -4.02
C ASN A 76 -19.89 -1.90 -5.53
N ILE A 77 -18.91 -1.39 -6.28
CA ILE A 77 -19.04 -1.24 -7.74
C ILE A 77 -19.13 -2.61 -8.42
N LEU A 78 -18.24 -3.54 -8.06
CA LEU A 78 -18.26 -4.91 -8.59
C LEU A 78 -19.58 -5.61 -8.29
N ALA A 79 -20.10 -5.45 -7.06
CA ALA A 79 -21.38 -6.02 -6.65
C ALA A 79 -22.56 -5.43 -7.44
N ASN A 80 -22.59 -4.11 -7.66
CA ASN A 80 -23.62 -3.44 -8.45
C ASN A 80 -23.62 -3.91 -9.92
N GLU A 81 -22.43 -4.06 -10.51
CA GLU A 81 -22.24 -4.57 -11.86
C GLU A 81 -22.42 -6.09 -11.97
N GLN A 82 -22.60 -6.79 -10.83
CA GLN A 82 -22.73 -8.24 -10.72
C GLN A 82 -21.60 -9.00 -11.41
N VAL A 83 -20.36 -8.49 -11.25
CA VAL A 83 -19.15 -9.06 -11.85
C VAL A 83 -18.13 -9.37 -10.77
N SER A 84 -17.44 -10.50 -10.90
CA SER A 84 -16.34 -10.90 -10.01
C SER A 84 -15.00 -10.27 -10.43
N LEU A 85 -14.03 -10.25 -9.50
CA LEU A 85 -12.66 -9.86 -9.82
C LEU A 85 -12.06 -10.72 -10.93
N ALA A 86 -12.26 -12.04 -10.89
CA ALA A 86 -11.71 -12.93 -11.91
C ALA A 86 -12.27 -12.60 -13.31
N GLU A 87 -13.57 -12.32 -13.40
CA GLU A 87 -14.23 -11.96 -14.66
C GLU A 87 -13.70 -10.64 -15.25
N ILE A 88 -13.45 -9.61 -14.43
CA ILE A 88 -12.91 -8.34 -14.96
C ILE A 88 -11.49 -8.51 -15.51
N TYR A 89 -10.70 -9.46 -14.98
CA TYR A 89 -9.37 -9.78 -15.51
C TYR A 89 -9.45 -10.63 -16.78
N ILE A 90 -10.29 -11.67 -16.80
CA ILE A 90 -10.43 -12.59 -17.94
C ILE A 90 -11.06 -11.86 -19.14
N HIS A 91 -12.00 -10.94 -18.89
CA HIS A 91 -12.72 -10.18 -19.89
C HIS A 91 -12.38 -8.68 -19.82
N ALA A 92 -11.08 -8.36 -19.82
CA ALA A 92 -10.59 -7.00 -19.72
C ALA A 92 -11.05 -6.09 -20.88
N ASP A 93 -11.39 -6.66 -22.05
CA ASP A 93 -12.00 -5.94 -23.17
C ASP A 93 -13.41 -5.44 -22.86
N ARG A 94 -14.17 -6.20 -22.05
CA ARG A 94 -15.52 -5.85 -21.61
C ARG A 94 -15.52 -4.89 -20.42
N TYR A 95 -14.53 -5.02 -19.53
CA TYR A 95 -14.46 -4.27 -18.28
C TYR A 95 -13.15 -3.47 -18.11
N PRO A 96 -12.71 -2.68 -19.11
CA PRO A 96 -11.36 -2.10 -19.12
C PRO A 96 -11.12 -1.15 -17.96
N LEU A 97 -12.14 -0.38 -17.54
CA LEU A 97 -12.01 0.56 -16.43
C LEU A 97 -12.03 -0.11 -15.06
N LEU A 98 -12.79 -1.20 -14.89
CA LEU A 98 -12.81 -1.95 -13.63
C LEU A 98 -11.49 -2.67 -13.42
N MET A 99 -10.99 -3.33 -14.46
CA MET A 99 -9.69 -3.98 -14.45
C MET A 99 -8.57 -2.96 -14.18
N ALA A 100 -8.54 -1.84 -14.90
CA ALA A 100 -7.53 -0.81 -14.69
C ALA A 100 -7.56 -0.21 -13.27
N PHE A 101 -8.75 -0.09 -12.66
CA PHE A 101 -8.85 0.39 -11.29
C PHE A 101 -8.41 -0.67 -10.26
N ALA A 102 -8.70 -1.95 -10.50
CA ALA A 102 -8.21 -3.06 -9.68
C ALA A 102 -6.67 -3.15 -9.70
N GLU A 103 -6.05 -2.94 -10.87
CA GLU A 103 -4.60 -2.87 -11.00
C GLU A 103 -4.05 -1.64 -10.28
N ALA A 104 -4.66 -0.46 -10.42
CA ALA A 104 -4.22 0.73 -9.69
C ALA A 104 -4.33 0.58 -8.16
N LEU A 105 -5.34 -0.13 -7.64
CA LEU A 105 -5.42 -0.48 -6.22
C LEU A 105 -4.30 -1.44 -5.81
N THR A 106 -3.96 -2.40 -6.67
CA THR A 106 -2.83 -3.32 -6.42
C THR A 106 -1.51 -2.56 -6.38
N ASP A 107 -1.25 -1.70 -7.35
CA ASP A 107 -0.06 -0.85 -7.40
C ASP A 107 0.07 0.00 -6.13
N TYR A 108 -1.03 0.60 -5.68
CA TYR A 108 -1.06 1.39 -4.45
C TYR A 108 -0.64 0.57 -3.21
N ASP A 109 -1.18 -0.65 -3.08
CA ASP A 109 -0.89 -1.56 -1.97
C ASP A 109 0.54 -2.11 -2.04
N GLU A 110 1.02 -2.44 -3.23
CA GLU A 110 2.41 -2.88 -3.47
C GLU A 110 3.40 -1.78 -3.07
N VAL A 111 3.21 -0.56 -3.56
CA VAL A 111 4.12 0.55 -3.24
C VAL A 111 4.11 0.87 -1.75
N PHE A 112 2.97 0.68 -1.07
CA PHE A 112 2.91 0.82 0.39
C PHE A 112 3.65 -0.30 1.13
N GLN A 113 3.62 -1.54 0.64
CA GLN A 113 4.44 -2.62 1.19
C GLN A 113 5.93 -2.36 0.98
N ILE A 114 6.32 -1.83 -0.17
CA ILE A 114 7.70 -1.38 -0.43
C ILE A 114 8.10 -0.29 0.57
N PHE A 115 7.22 0.69 0.84
CA PHE A 115 7.44 1.69 1.88
C PHE A 115 7.70 1.05 3.24
N ARG A 116 6.86 0.11 3.69
CA ARG A 116 7.05 -0.56 4.99
C ARG A 116 8.39 -1.29 5.07
N SER A 117 8.77 -2.00 4.00
CA SER A 117 10.05 -2.69 3.91
C SER A 117 11.24 -1.73 3.98
N GLN A 118 11.22 -0.65 3.19
CA GLN A 118 12.29 0.35 3.19
C GLN A 118 12.38 1.09 4.53
N HIS A 119 11.24 1.49 5.10
CA HIS A 119 11.17 2.12 6.41
C HIS A 119 11.74 1.22 7.52
N PHE A 120 11.37 -0.07 7.52
CA PHE A 120 11.93 -1.06 8.44
C PHE A 120 13.45 -1.17 8.29
N LYS A 121 13.97 -1.25 7.07
CA LYS A 121 15.42 -1.33 6.82
C LYS A 121 16.16 -0.06 7.19
N LEU A 122 15.56 1.11 6.96
CA LEU A 122 16.10 2.39 7.41
C LEU A 122 16.20 2.42 8.94
N ALA A 123 15.13 2.05 9.66
CA ALA A 123 15.15 1.98 11.11
C ALA A 123 16.21 0.98 11.62
N GLN A 124 16.25 -0.22 11.04
CA GLN A 124 17.23 -1.25 11.36
C GLN A 124 18.67 -0.74 11.16
N ARG A 125 18.94 0.01 10.08
CA ARG A 125 20.25 0.61 9.80
C ARG A 125 20.62 1.70 10.80
N MET A 126 19.66 2.53 11.23
CA MET A 126 19.92 3.70 12.08
C MET A 126 20.07 3.37 13.56
N ILE A 127 19.24 2.46 14.08
CA ILE A 127 19.19 2.15 15.52
C ILE A 127 19.48 0.68 15.86
N GLY A 128 19.58 -0.19 14.85
CA GLY A 128 19.90 -1.61 15.04
C GLY A 128 18.68 -2.47 15.36
N PRO A 129 18.76 -3.80 15.14
CA PRO A 129 17.61 -4.72 15.26
C PRO A 129 17.12 -4.92 16.71
N GLY A 130 18.00 -4.81 17.70
CA GLY A 130 17.65 -5.00 19.12
C GLY A 130 17.17 -3.72 19.82
N SER A 131 16.89 -2.67 19.06
CA SER A 131 16.55 -1.35 19.63
C SER A 131 15.04 -1.15 19.75
N ILE A 132 14.67 -0.25 20.65
CA ILE A 132 13.31 0.24 20.83
C ILE A 132 13.26 1.66 20.25
N GLY A 133 12.22 1.94 19.47
CA GLY A 133 11.94 3.26 18.91
C GLY A 133 11.73 4.31 20.01
N THR A 134 11.83 5.59 19.64
CA THR A 134 11.60 6.73 20.56
C THR A 134 10.21 6.71 21.20
N GLY A 135 9.19 6.27 20.45
CA GLY A 135 7.83 6.05 20.95
C GLY A 135 7.59 4.72 21.67
N GLY A 136 8.62 3.97 22.05
CA GLY A 136 8.49 2.69 22.76
C GLY A 136 8.14 1.48 21.88
N THR A 137 7.97 1.65 20.56
CA THR A 137 7.69 0.54 19.63
C THR A 137 8.95 -0.33 19.41
N PRO A 138 8.92 -1.63 19.73
CA PRO A 138 10.01 -2.54 19.41
C PRO A 138 10.15 -2.79 17.89
N MET A 139 11.36 -3.06 17.44
CA MET A 139 11.65 -3.35 16.02
C MET A 139 10.82 -4.55 15.49
N ASP A 140 10.61 -5.57 16.31
CA ASP A 140 9.82 -6.77 15.96
C ASP A 140 8.36 -6.44 15.61
N LEU A 141 7.78 -5.37 16.17
CA LEU A 141 6.42 -4.95 15.81
C LEU A 141 6.41 -4.35 14.40
N LEU A 142 7.43 -3.59 14.01
CA LEU A 142 7.55 -3.07 12.64
C LEU A 142 7.70 -4.22 11.64
N GLU A 143 8.52 -5.22 11.96
CA GLU A 143 8.73 -6.41 11.11
C GLU A 143 7.43 -7.17 10.84
N ARG A 144 6.55 -7.30 11.86
CA ARG A 144 5.25 -7.98 11.69
C ARG A 144 4.36 -7.30 10.65
N THR A 145 4.41 -5.97 10.55
CA THR A 145 3.58 -5.23 9.60
C THR A 145 3.97 -5.42 8.14
N LEU A 146 5.13 -6.05 7.85
CA LEU A 146 5.60 -6.28 6.49
C LEU A 146 4.71 -7.24 5.69
N LYS A 147 3.89 -8.05 6.38
CA LYS A 147 2.96 -9.00 5.74
C LYS A 147 1.55 -8.45 5.60
N ASP A 148 1.27 -7.30 6.19
CA ASP A 148 -0.05 -6.70 6.17
C ASP A 148 -0.27 -6.05 4.80
N VAL A 149 -1.35 -6.46 4.12
CA VAL A 149 -1.82 -5.89 2.85
C VAL A 149 -3.15 -5.19 3.08
N PHE A 150 -3.42 -4.12 2.33
CA PHE A 150 -4.74 -3.47 2.41
C PHE A 150 -5.81 -4.26 1.67
N TYR A 151 -5.45 -4.92 0.56
CA TYR A 151 -6.42 -5.50 -0.38
C TYR A 151 -6.17 -7.00 -0.62
N PRO A 152 -6.34 -7.86 0.40
CA PRO A 152 -6.03 -9.29 0.29
C PRO A 152 -6.76 -9.99 -0.86
N GLU A 153 -7.98 -9.57 -1.20
CA GLU A 153 -8.77 -10.12 -2.30
C GLU A 153 -8.13 -9.87 -3.67
N LEU A 154 -7.49 -8.72 -3.86
CA LEU A 154 -6.74 -8.43 -5.08
C LEU A 154 -5.53 -9.35 -5.20
N TRP A 155 -4.83 -9.65 -4.11
CA TRP A 155 -3.71 -10.60 -4.15
C TRP A 155 -4.20 -12.03 -4.37
N GLU A 156 -5.28 -12.44 -3.71
CA GLU A 156 -5.84 -13.79 -3.81
C GLU A 156 -6.41 -14.10 -5.20
N VAL A 157 -6.98 -13.13 -5.92
CA VAL A 157 -7.50 -13.42 -7.28
C VAL A 157 -6.40 -13.87 -8.24
N ARG A 158 -5.12 -13.55 -7.98
CA ARG A 158 -4.00 -14.05 -8.82
C ARG A 158 -3.85 -15.58 -8.70
N ASN A 159 -4.11 -16.15 -7.52
CA ASN A 159 -4.17 -17.61 -7.34
C ASN A 159 -5.32 -18.21 -8.16
N GLN A 160 -6.49 -17.57 -8.14
CA GLN A 160 -7.66 -18.01 -8.91
C GLN A 160 -7.38 -17.97 -10.42
N LEU A 161 -6.82 -16.87 -10.92
CA LEU A 161 -6.46 -16.70 -12.33
C LEU A 161 -5.42 -17.74 -12.77
N THR A 162 -4.42 -18.02 -11.93
CA THR A 162 -3.42 -19.06 -12.21
C THR A 162 -4.07 -20.43 -12.36
N LYS A 163 -4.98 -20.78 -11.45
CA LYS A 163 -5.74 -22.03 -11.52
C LYS A 163 -6.60 -22.11 -12.79
N ILE A 164 -7.29 -21.03 -13.16
CA ILE A 164 -8.12 -20.97 -14.36
C ILE A 164 -7.25 -21.12 -15.63
N ALA A 165 -6.11 -20.43 -15.69
CA ALA A 165 -5.19 -20.54 -16.81
C ALA A 165 -4.65 -21.98 -16.98
N ASP A 166 -4.34 -22.65 -15.86
CA ASP A 166 -3.93 -24.04 -15.84
C ASP A 166 -5.02 -24.99 -16.37
N GLU A 167 -6.26 -24.81 -15.91
CA GLU A 167 -7.43 -25.59 -16.35
C GLU A 167 -7.76 -25.39 -17.83
N GLN A 168 -7.46 -24.19 -18.38
CA GLN A 168 -7.67 -23.85 -19.79
C GLN A 168 -6.46 -24.22 -20.68
N GLY A 169 -5.37 -24.73 -20.10
CA GLY A 169 -4.17 -25.08 -20.87
C GLY A 169 -3.44 -23.89 -21.48
N LEU A 170 -3.53 -22.71 -20.86
CA LEU A 170 -2.83 -21.48 -21.29
C LEU A 170 -1.34 -21.46 -20.86
N LYS A 171 -0.76 -22.63 -20.61
CA LYS A 171 0.63 -22.86 -20.20
C LYS A 171 1.54 -23.19 -21.37
#